data_AF-A0A931MJJ5-F1
#
_entry.id   AF-A0A931MJJ5-F1
#
_cell.length_a   1.000
_cell.length_b   1.000
_cell.length_c   1.000
_cell.angle_alpha   90.00
_cell.angle_beta   90.00
_cell.angle_gamma   90.00
#
_symmetry.space_group_name_H-M   'P 1'
#
loop_
_entity.id
_entity.type
_entity.pdbx_description
1 polymer ?
#
loop_
_entity_poly.entity_id
_entity_poly.type
_entity_poly.pdbx_seq_one_letter_code
_entity_poly.pdbx_strand_id
1 'polypeptide(L)' 'MAFTLDFCESRAREAAEAASSAKLSNVRERELRSEAAWRAMANQMLQVEKKRVERLAKQAKAAEEVATDLD' A
#
# COMPACT_ATOMS: atom_id res chain seq x y z
N MET A 1 16.64 1.63 -2.21
CA MET A 1 15.98 0.66 -1.30
C MET A 1 14.50 0.65 -1.64
N ALA A 2 13.92 -0.51 -1.93
CA ALA A 2 12.46 -0.64 -2.05
C ALA A 2 11.93 -1.18 -0.72
N PHE A 3 10.95 -0.49 -0.13
CA PHE A 3 10.25 -0.99 1.04
C PHE A 3 9.15 -1.97 0.61
N THR A 4 8.82 -2.94 1.46
CA THR A 4 7.69 -3.86 1.25
C THR A 4 6.44 -3.32 1.92
N LEU A 5 5.27 -3.82 1.50
CA LEU A 5 3.98 -3.48 2.13
C LEU A 5 4.01 -3.78 3.63
N ASP A 6 4.36 -5.00 4.00
CA ASP A 6 4.44 -5.45 5.40
C ASP A 6 5.37 -4.56 6.24
N PHE A 7 6.48 -4.12 5.66
CA PHE A 7 7.40 -3.20 6.34
C PHE A 7 6.73 -1.86 6.60
N CYS A 8 6.12 -1.23 5.58
CA CYS A 8 5.42 0.03 5.74
C CYS A 8 4.26 -0.08 6.74
N GLU A 9 3.52 -1.20 6.73
CA GLU A 9 2.45 -1.43 7.70
C GLU A 9 2.96 -1.64 9.12
N SER A 10 4.07 -2.36 9.31
CA SER A 10 4.70 -2.51 10.64
C SER A 10 5.10 -1.15 11.19
N ARG A 11 5.76 -0.32 10.38
CA ARG A 11 6.18 1.03 10.76
C ARG A 11 5.01 1.95 11.06
N ALA A 12 3.90 1.82 10.32
CA ALA A 12 2.68 2.55 10.62
C ALA A 12 2.09 2.14 11.99
N ARG A 13 2.04 0.84 12.29
CA ARG A 13 1.56 0.32 13.59
C ARG A 13 2.44 0.77 14.75
N GLU A 14 3.76 0.63 14.62
CA GLU A 14 4.73 1.07 15.63
C GLU A 14 4.58 2.57 15.93
N ALA A 15 4.43 3.40 14.90
CA ALA A 15 4.21 4.84 15.08
C ALA A 15 2.86 5.14 15.75
N ALA A 16 1.79 4.41 15.41
CA ALA A 16 0.48 4.55 16.06
C ALA A 16 0.54 4.18 17.56
N GLU A 17 1.22 3.09 17.89
CA GLU A 17 1.45 2.64 19.27
C GLU A 17 2.28 3.68 20.05
N ALA A 18 3.36 4.19 19.45
CA ALA A 18 4.17 5.26 20.04
C ALA A 18 3.34 6.54 20.27
N ALA A 19 2.49 6.93 19.31
CA ALA A 19 1.58 8.06 19.47
C ALA A 19 0.58 7.86 20.60
N SER A 20 0.07 6.64 20.78
CA SER A 20 -0.89 6.30 21.84
C SER A 20 -0.28 6.34 23.24
N SER A 21 1.00 5.98 23.37
CA SER A 21 1.74 5.98 24.63
C SER A 21 2.41 7.33 24.96
N ALA A 22 2.42 8.26 24.01
CA ALA A 22 3.08 9.55 24.16
C ALA A 22 2.41 10.42 25.23
N LYS A 23 3.20 10.86 26.22
CA LYS A 23 2.74 11.76 27.29
C LYS A 23 2.71 13.23 26.87
N LEU A 24 3.50 13.59 25.86
CA LEU A 24 3.63 14.96 25.37
C LEU A 24 2.92 15.09 24.02
N SER A 25 2.15 16.16 23.84
CA SER A 25 1.37 16.42 22.62
C SER A 25 2.24 16.52 21.38
N ASN A 26 3.38 17.22 21.47
CA ASN A 26 4.33 17.36 20.37
C ASN A 26 4.94 16.03 19.91
N VAL A 27 5.18 15.09 20.84
CA VAL A 27 5.63 13.73 20.53
C VAL A 27 4.52 12.97 19.84
N ARG A 28 3.30 12.98 20.41
CA ARG A 28 2.13 12.33 19.81
C ARG A 28 1.90 12.80 18.36
N GLU A 29 1.93 14.10 18.12
CA GLU A 29 1.75 14.66 16.78
C GLU A 29 2.86 14.25 15.80
N ARG A 30 4.11 14.18 16.26
CA ARG A 30 5.22 13.70 15.44
C ARG A 30 5.01 12.24 15.03
N GLU A 31 4.63 11.40 15.98
CA GLU A 31 4.40 9.98 15.71
C GLU A 31 3.19 9.77 14.79
N LEU A 32 2.10 10.54 14.96
CA LEU A 32 0.96 10.52 14.03
C LEU A 32 1.35 10.95 12.60
N ARG A 33 2.26 11.93 12.44
CA ARG A 33 2.79 12.27 11.11
C ARG A 33 3.62 11.15 10.52
N SER A 34 4.40 10.44 11.35
CA SER A 34 5.15 9.28 10.90
C SER A 34 4.22 8.16 10.45
N GLU A 35 3.20 7.83 11.26
CA GLU A 35 2.16 6.86 10.90
C GLU A 35 1.53 7.22 9.55
N ALA A 36 1.10 8.48 9.38
CA ALA A 36 0.46 8.93 8.14
C ALA A 36 1.37 8.74 6.91
N ALA A 37 2.67 9.05 7.04
CA ALA A 37 3.64 8.83 5.97
C ALA A 37 3.80 7.35 5.62
N TRP A 38 3.90 6.47 6.62
CA TRP A 38 4.00 5.03 6.41
C TRP A 38 2.74 4.44 5.77
N ARG A 39 1.56 4.87 6.21
CA ARG A 39 0.28 4.47 5.61
C ARG A 39 0.16 4.94 4.17
N ALA A 40 0.60 6.16 3.86
CA ALA A 40 0.57 6.67 2.49
C ALA A 40 1.45 5.81 1.56
N MET A 41 2.64 5.41 2.00
CA MET A 41 3.52 4.52 1.24
C MET A 41 2.91 3.13 1.04
N ALA A 42 2.36 2.51 2.10
CA ALA A 42 1.67 1.23 2.01
C ALA A 42 0.50 1.28 1.01
N ASN A 43 -0.32 2.33 1.10
CA ASN A 43 -1.44 2.54 0.19
C ASN A 43 -0.98 2.68 -1.26
N GLN A 44 0.10 3.44 -1.51
CA GLN A 44 0.64 3.58 -2.86
C GLN A 44 1.08 2.23 -3.43
N MET A 45 1.73 1.38 -2.63
CA MET A 45 2.13 0.03 -3.05
C MET A 45 0.91 -0.83 -3.41
N LEU A 46 -0.13 -0.83 -2.57
CA LEU A 46 -1.39 -1.53 -2.85
C LEU A 46 -2.04 -1.04 -4.16
N GLN A 47 -2.03 0.27 -4.42
CA GLN A 47 -2.58 0.82 -5.65
C GLN A 47 -1.77 0.40 -6.89
N VAL A 48 -0.45 0.34 -6.79
CA VAL A 48 0.40 -0.15 -7.88
C VAL A 48 0.11 -1.61 -8.17
N GLU A 49 0.02 -2.44 -7.13
CA GLU A 49 -0.25 -3.87 -7.29
C GLU A 49 -1.65 -4.14 -7.84
N LYS A 50 -2.65 -3.42 -7.33
CA LYS A 50 -4.03 -3.48 -7.86
C LYS A 50 -4.07 -3.15 -9.36
N LYS A 51 -3.42 -2.05 -9.78
CA LYS A 51 -3.34 -1.68 -11.19
C LYS A 51 -2.61 -2.72 -12.04
N ARG A 52 -1.61 -3.40 -11.47
CA ARG A 52 -0.89 -4.48 -12.15
C ARG A 52 -1.82 -5.66 -12.41
N VAL A 53 -2.55 -6.11 -11.39
CA VAL A 53 -3.52 -7.21 -11.50
C VAL A 53 -4.63 -6.86 -12.49
N GLU A 54 -5.19 -5.65 -12.42
CA GLU A 54 -6.24 -5.20 -13.35
C GLU A 54 -5.76 -5.21 -14.81
N ARG A 55 -4.52 -4.79 -15.06
CA ARG A 55 -3.94 -4.82 -16.41
C ARG A 55 -3.77 -6.25 -16.93
N LEU A 56 -3.25 -7.15 -16.10
CA LEU A 56 -3.06 -8.56 -16.47
C LEU A 56 -4.41 -9.24 -16.77
N ALA A 57 -5.43 -8.97 -15.95
CA ALA A 57 -6.78 -9.49 -16.17
C ALA A 57 -7.37 -9.00 -17.50
N LYS A 58 -7.17 -7.72 -17.85
CA LYS A 58 -7.62 -7.17 -19.15
C LYS A 58 -6.90 -7.83 -20.33
N GLN A 59 -5.59 -8.04 -20.21
CA GLN A 59 -4.80 -8.71 -21.25
C GLN A 59 -5.22 -10.16 -21.45
N ALA A 60 -5.48 -10.91 -20.37
CA ALA A 60 -5.96 -12.28 -20.45
C ALA A 60 -7.32 -12.37 -21.17
N LYS A 61 -8.27 -11.48 -20.82
CA LYS A 61 -9.57 -11.41 -21.51
C LYS A 61 -9.43 -11.10 -23.00
N ALA A 62 -8.61 -10.11 -23.35
CA ALA A 62 -8.37 -9.77 -24.75
C ALA A 62 -7.74 -10.94 -25.54
N ALA A 63 -6.84 -11.71 -24.91
CA ALA A 63 -6.24 -12.88 -25.54
C ALA A 63 -7.27 -14.02 -25.76
N GLU A 64 -8.19 -14.21 -24.82
CA GLU A 64 -9.29 -15.19 -24.91
C GLU A 64 -10.30 -14.82 -26.00
N GLU A 65 -10.67 -13.53 -26.11
CA GLU A 65 -11.54 -13.01 -27.16
C GLU A 65 -10.91 -13.21 -28.55
N VAL A 66 -9.63 -12.87 -28.72
CA VAL A 66 -8.91 -13.08 -30.00
C VAL A 66 -8.79 -14.57 -30.36
N ALA A 67 -8.62 -15.45 -29.37
CA ALA A 67 -8.57 -16.89 -29.62
C ALA A 67 -9.93 -17.45 -30.05
N THR A 68 -11.03 -16.92 -29.50
CA THR A 68 -12.40 -17.35 -29.83
C THR A 68 -12.85 -16.86 -31.21
N ASP A 69 -12.34 -15.73 -31.68
CA ASP A 69 -12.62 -15.19 -33.03
C ASP A 69 -11.84 -15.91 -34.16
N LEU A 70 -10.87 -16.77 -33.83
CA LEU A 70 -10.04 -17.51 -34.79
C LEU A 70 -10.44 -18.98 -34.98
N ASP A 71 -11.35 -19.52 -34.14
CA ASP A 71 -11.96 -20.86 -34.25
C ASP A 71 -13.34 -20.79 -34.94
#